data_AF-A0A938MJL5-F1
#
_entry.id   AF-A0A938MJL5-F1
#
_cell.length_a   1.000
_cell.length_b   1.000
_cell.length_c   1.000
_cell.angle_alpha   90.00
_cell.angle_beta   90.00
_cell.angle_gamma   90.00
#
_symmetry.space_group_name_H-M   'P 1'
#
loop_
_entity.id
_entity.type
_entity.pdbx_description
1 polymer ?
#
loop_
_entity_poly.entity_id
_entity_poly.type
_entity_poly.pdbx_seq_one_letter_code
_entity_poly.pdbx_strand_id
1 'polypeptide(L)' 'MTVEELYEQHVKPLSVAERLRLVAITARDLELRTADPRGKPKRSIMELHGLGKEIWEGVDAQQYVNELRKEWDHRP' A
#
# COMPACT_ATOMS: atom_id res chain seq x y z
N MET A 1 19.74 -13.25 27.45
CA MET A 1 19.47 -13.83 26.12
C MET A 1 19.85 -12.79 25.08
N THR A 2 20.90 -13.06 24.30
CA THR A 2 21.31 -12.21 23.19
C THR A 2 20.46 -12.50 21.95
N VAL A 3 20.58 -11.65 20.91
CA VAL A 3 19.86 -11.85 19.65
C VAL A 3 20.37 -13.10 18.93
N GLU A 4 21.67 -13.36 19.03
CA GLU A 4 22.32 -14.55 18.48
C GLU A 4 21.83 -15.82 19.18
N GLU A 5 21.70 -15.78 20.50
CA GLU A 5 21.14 -16.89 21.29
C GLU A 5 19.67 -17.17 20.91
N LEU A 6 18.86 -16.13 20.73
CA LEU A 6 17.47 -16.27 20.28
C LEU A 6 17.39 -16.87 18.88
N TYR A 7 18.28 -16.45 17.97
CA TYR A 7 18.32 -16.98 16.62
C TYR A 7 18.63 -18.48 16.62
N GLU A 8 19.69 -18.88 17.33
CA GLU A 8 20.12 -20.27 17.40
C GLU A 8 19.07 -21.18 18.06
N GLN A 9 18.43 -20.72 19.13
CA GLN A 9 17.48 -21.55 19.89
C GLN A 9 16.07 -21.59 19.29
N HIS A 10 15.62 -20.50 18.63
CA HIS A 10 14.21 -20.35 18.25
C HIS A 10 13.95 -20.09 16.77
N VAL A 11 14.93 -19.58 16.02
CA VAL A 11 14.75 -19.26 14.59
C VAL A 11 15.35 -20.33 13.69
N LYS A 12 16.55 -20.83 14.03
CA LYS A 12 17.28 -21.83 13.25
C LYS A 12 16.55 -23.19 13.13
N PRO A 13 15.86 -23.70 14.16
CA PRO A 13 15.13 -24.99 14.08
C PRO A 13 13.87 -24.94 13.20
N LEU A 14 13.34 -23.75 12.90
CA LEU A 14 12.12 -23.59 12.11
C LEU A 14 12.34 -24.05 10.65
N SER A 15 11.28 -24.50 10.00
CA SER A 15 11.30 -24.71 8.56
C SER A 15 11.56 -23.41 7.80
N VAL A 16 11.93 -23.52 6.52
CA VAL A 16 12.15 -22.33 5.67
C VAL A 16 10.86 -21.50 5.56
N ALA A 17 9.71 -22.14 5.42
CA ALA A 17 8.41 -21.47 5.33
C ALA A 17 8.08 -20.67 6.61
N GLU A 18 8.34 -21.25 7.78
CA GLU A 18 8.12 -20.59 9.07
C GLU A 18 9.08 -19.41 9.28
N ARG A 19 10.34 -19.53 8.86
CA ARG A 19 11.30 -18.42 8.88
C ARG A 19 10.87 -17.27 7.98
N LEU A 20 10.41 -17.57 6.77
CA LEU A 20 9.86 -16.56 5.85
C LEU A 20 8.62 -15.88 6.44
N ARG A 21 7.74 -16.65 7.06
CA ARG A 21 6.56 -16.11 7.75
C ARG A 21 6.96 -15.20 8.93
N LEU A 22 7.97 -15.60 9.71
CA LEU A 22 8.49 -14.79 10.80
C LEU A 22 9.05 -13.46 10.30
N VAL A 23 9.87 -13.48 9.23
CA VAL A 23 10.39 -12.27 8.58
C VAL A 23 9.25 -11.34 8.16
N ALA A 24 8.20 -11.87 7.54
CA ALA A 24 7.04 -11.08 7.11
C ALA A 24 6.32 -10.42 8.30
N ILE A 25 6.11 -11.16 9.40
CA ILE A 25 5.47 -10.64 10.61
C ILE A 25 6.34 -9.56 11.26
N THR A 26 7.64 -9.79 11.38
CA THR A 26 8.58 -8.82 11.96
C THR A 26 8.67 -7.56 11.11
N ALA A 27 8.74 -7.67 9.78
CA ALA A 27 8.75 -6.52 8.88
C ALA A 27 7.47 -5.68 9.02
N ARG A 28 6.30 -6.33 9.11
CA ARG A 28 5.00 -5.69 9.31
C ARG A 28 4.91 -4.96 10.65
N ASP A 29 5.37 -5.58 11.72
CA ASP A 29 5.39 -4.98 13.06
C ASP A 29 6.33 -3.75 13.11
N LEU A 30 7.50 -3.84 12.47
CA LEU A 30 8.42 -2.73 12.33
C LEU A 30 7.81 -1.59 11.51
N GLU A 31 7.15 -1.86 10.38
CA GLU A 31 6.43 -0.86 9.59
C GLU A 31 5.41 -0.10 10.45
N LEU A 32 4.60 -0.82 11.23
CA LEU A 32 3.58 -0.22 12.10
C LEU A 32 4.17 0.62 13.25
N ARG A 33 5.33 0.23 13.78
CA ARG A 33 5.99 0.94 14.89
C ARG A 33 6.85 2.11 14.43
N THR A 34 7.43 2.03 13.24
CA THR A 34 8.22 3.09 12.61
C THR A 34 7.35 4.08 11.84
N ALA A 35 6.08 3.75 11.59
CA ALA A 35 5.07 4.70 11.17
C ALA A 35 4.84 5.72 12.30
N ASP A 36 5.70 6.73 12.36
CA ASP A 36 5.53 7.89 13.22
C ASP A 36 4.10 8.44 13.00
N PRO A 37 3.28 8.57 14.06
CA PRO A 37 1.97 9.23 13.95
C PRO A 37 2.08 10.65 13.36
N ARG A 38 3.27 11.28 13.47
CA ARG A 38 3.61 12.60 12.89
C ARG A 38 4.37 12.51 11.56
N GLY A 39 4.71 11.31 11.10
CA GLY A 39 5.59 11.04 9.97
C GLY A 39 5.00 10.09 8.93
N LYS A 40 3.67 9.88 8.90
CA LYS A 40 3.04 9.61 7.60
C LYS A 40 3.50 10.76 6.69
N PRO A 41 4.20 10.50 5.57
CA PRO A 41 4.42 11.58 4.61
C PRO A 41 3.03 12.16 4.36
N LYS A 42 2.89 13.49 4.49
CA LYS A 42 1.65 14.15 4.10
C LYS A 42 1.45 13.80 2.64
N ARG A 43 0.66 12.74 2.39
CA ARG A 43 0.44 12.22 1.05
C ARG A 43 -0.17 13.37 0.28
N SER A 44 0.52 13.82 -0.74
CA SER A 44 -0.04 14.83 -1.61
C SER A 44 -0.90 14.10 -2.63
N ILE A 45 -2.10 14.60 -2.89
CA ILE A 45 -2.91 14.10 -4.01
C ILE A 45 -2.15 14.22 -5.34
N MET A 46 -1.15 15.12 -5.40
CA MET A 46 -0.26 15.30 -6.55
C MET A 46 0.66 14.10 -6.80
N GLU A 47 0.84 13.18 -5.85
CA GLU A 47 1.53 11.91 -6.10
C GLU A 47 0.82 11.07 -7.18
N LEU A 48 -0.47 11.31 -7.42
CA LEU A 48 -1.25 10.64 -8.46
C LEU A 48 -1.26 11.40 -9.80
N HIS A 49 -0.65 12.59 -9.86
CA HIS A 49 -0.67 13.42 -11.06
C HIS A 49 0.06 12.70 -12.20
N GLY A 50 -0.65 12.49 -13.31
CA GLY A 50 -0.10 11.86 -14.51
C GLY A 50 -0.13 10.33 -14.51
N LEU A 51 -0.40 9.65 -13.39
CA LEU A 51 -0.43 8.18 -13.33
C LEU A 51 -1.50 7.53 -14.23
N GLY A 52 -2.51 8.30 -14.65
CA GLY A 52 -3.54 7.84 -15.58
C GLY A 52 -3.43 8.40 -17.00
N LYS A 53 -2.40 9.20 -17.33
CA LYS A 53 -2.37 9.99 -18.58
C LYS A 53 -2.61 9.11 -19.82
N GLU A 54 -1.92 7.97 -19.90
CA GLU A 54 -2.01 7.04 -21.03
C GLU A 54 -3.38 6.35 -21.11
N ILE A 55 -4.03 6.11 -19.96
CA ILE A 55 -5.37 5.51 -19.90
C ILE A 55 -6.43 6.47 -20.44
N TRP A 56 -6.25 7.77 -20.20
CA TRP A 56 -7.16 8.83 -20.62
C TRP A 56 -6.80 9.42 -22.00
N GLU A 57 -5.80 8.88 -22.69
CA GLU A 57 -5.40 9.37 -24.00
C GLU A 57 -6.52 9.16 -25.03
N GLY A 58 -6.86 10.23 -25.76
CA GLY A 58 -7.95 10.21 -26.74
C GLY A 58 -9.36 10.28 -26.15
N VAL A 59 -9.51 10.30 -24.82
CA VAL A 59 -10.81 10.52 -24.17
C VAL A 59 -11.07 12.02 -24.05
N ASP A 60 -12.20 12.49 -24.60
CA ASP A 60 -12.67 13.85 -24.36
C ASP A 60 -13.22 13.98 -22.93
N ALA A 61 -12.49 14.74 -22.10
CA ALA A 61 -12.84 14.92 -20.70
C ALA A 61 -14.23 15.55 -20.49
N GLN A 62 -14.64 16.48 -21.36
CA GLN A 62 -15.92 17.15 -21.26
C GLN A 62 -17.07 16.23 -21.66
N GLN A 63 -16.89 15.41 -22.69
CA GLN A 63 -17.85 14.39 -23.09
C GLN A 63 -18.04 13.35 -21.97
N TYR A 64 -16.94 12.84 -21.42
CA TYR A 64 -16.97 11.86 -20.34
C TYR A 64 -17.75 12.36 -19.11
N VAL A 65 -17.51 13.62 -18.70
CA VAL A 65 -18.26 14.24 -17.60
C VAL A 65 -19.75 14.42 -17.92
N ASN A 66 -20.08 14.76 -19.18
CA ASN A 66 -21.48 14.91 -19.58
C ASN A 66 -22.24 13.58 -19.54
N GLU A 67 -21.60 12.47 -19.93
CA GLU A 67 -22.18 11.12 -19.84
C GLU A 67 -22.42 10.72 -18.38
N LEU A 68 -21.44 10.90 -17.51
CA LEU A 68 -21.59 10.68 -16.06
C LEU A 68 -22.74 11.47 -15.44
N ARG A 69 -22.90 12.75 -15.80
CA ARG A 69 -23.99 13.59 -15.27
C ARG A 69 -25.36 13.12 -15.74
N LYS A 70 -25.49 12.74 -17.01
CA LYS A 70 -26.72 12.15 -17.54
C LYS A 70 -27.13 10.92 -16.73
N GLU A 71 -26.19 10.07 -16.33
CA GLU A 71 -26.50 8.88 -15.50
C GLU A 71 -27.07 9.25 -14.12
N TRP A 72 -26.73 10.41 -13.57
CA TRP A 72 -27.21 10.87 -12.27
C TRP A 72 -28.61 11.49 -12.35
N ASP A 73 -28.92 12.17 -13.45
CA ASP A 73 -30.24 12.77 -13.68
C ASP A 73 -31.37 11.72 -13.82
N HIS A 74 -31.02 10.46 -14.05
CA HIS A 74 -31.96 9.34 -14.18
C HIS A 74 -32.03 8.44 -12.92
N ARG A 75 -31.42 8.85 -11.80
CA ARG A 75 -31.62 8.15 -10.52
C ARG A 75 -32.98 8.52 -9.89
N PRO A 76 -33.73 7.53 -9.36
CA PRO A 76 -34.99 7.78 -8.66
C PRO A 76 -34.80 8.54 -7.35
#